data_AF-A0A9P9AAZ5-F1
#
_entry.id   AF-A0A9P9AAZ5-F1
#
_cell.length_a   1.000
_cell.length_b   1.000
_cell.length_c   1.000
_cell.angle_alpha   90.00
_cell.angle_beta   90.00
_cell.angle_gamma   90.00
#
_symmetry.space_group_name_H-M   'P 1'
#
loop_
_entity.id
_entity.type
_entity.pdbx_description
1 polymer ?
#
loop_
_entity_poly.entity_id
_entity_poly.type
_entity_poly.pdbx_seq_one_letter_code
_entity_poly.pdbx_strand_id
1 'polypeptide(L)'
;MAPSPKLKRDYIYYGFFSLHLASILLVDLVPLYPESYWANPKSIFRFLLWIREYYIATFNDPFFKVAHDTLPPWYKLFTYLEIAIQIPMSFWIRAQCGDSKEGTTPGFELASVAYGVQVALTTLVCVWDVAYWDPVEYSVQDKSMFVFGLYGPFVLIPLIFSVDMGRRLLGRIEAAEATTEVAKKTQ
;
A
#
# COMPACT_ATOMS: atom_id res chain seq x y z
N MET A 1 -27.49 -3.29 4.81
CA MET A 1 -27.10 -2.14 5.66
C MET A 1 -26.86 -0.96 4.75
N ALA A 2 -27.39 0.23 5.07
CA ALA A 2 -27.21 1.42 4.23
C ALA A 2 -25.73 1.87 4.18
N PRO A 3 -25.28 2.50 3.08
CA PRO A 3 -23.94 3.08 2.97
C PRO A 3 -23.71 4.13 4.06
N SER A 4 -22.51 4.18 4.64
CA SER A 4 -22.11 5.30 5.52
C SER A 4 -21.88 6.54 4.64
N PRO A 5 -22.15 7.78 5.09
CA PRO A 5 -21.84 8.97 4.28
C PRO A 5 -20.34 9.07 3.96
N LYS A 6 -19.99 9.45 2.72
CA LYS A 6 -18.60 9.72 2.34
C LYS A 6 -18.04 10.88 3.16
N LEU A 7 -16.90 10.66 3.80
CA LEU A 7 -16.20 11.69 4.57
C LEU A 7 -15.07 12.30 3.74
N LYS A 8 -14.71 13.56 4.02
CA LYS A 8 -13.57 14.24 3.34
C LYS A 8 -12.27 13.43 3.41
N ARG A 9 -12.07 12.70 4.51
CA ARG A 9 -10.89 11.84 4.73
C ARG A 9 -10.83 10.66 3.76
N ASP A 10 -11.96 10.21 3.20
CA ASP A 10 -12.00 9.11 2.24
C ASP A 10 -11.29 9.49 0.92
N TYR A 11 -11.31 10.78 0.55
CA TYR A 11 -10.55 11.29 -0.61
C TYR A 11 -9.03 11.31 -0.35
N ILE A 12 -8.60 11.54 0.88
CA ILE A 12 -7.18 11.49 1.25
C ILE A 12 -6.67 10.05 1.09
N TYR A 13 -7.44 9.07 1.57
CA TYR A 13 -7.12 7.66 1.39
C TYR A 13 -7.09 7.27 -0.09
N TYR A 14 -8.04 7.75 -0.89
CA TYR A 14 -8.05 7.51 -2.33
C TYR A 14 -6.80 8.06 -3.04
N GLY A 15 -6.37 9.27 -2.69
CA GLY A 15 -5.13 9.86 -3.19
C GLY A 15 -3.92 9.01 -2.83
N PHE A 16 -3.85 8.54 -1.58
CA PHE A 16 -2.79 7.66 -1.12
C PHE A 16 -2.77 6.31 -1.87
N PHE A 17 -3.91 5.63 -2.09
CA PHE A 17 -3.92 4.38 -2.86
C PHE A 17 -3.47 4.58 -4.30
N SER A 18 -3.78 5.74 -4.86
CA SER A 18 -3.34 6.09 -6.21
C SER A 18 -1.83 6.27 -6.29
N LEU A 19 -1.25 6.95 -5.29
CA LEU A 19 0.20 7.07 -5.14
C LEU A 19 0.84 5.70 -4.91
N HIS A 20 0.34 4.90 -3.98
CA HIS A 20 0.88 3.60 -3.65
C HIS A 20 0.87 2.64 -4.84
N LEU A 21 -0.24 2.56 -5.58
CA LEU A 21 -0.26 1.73 -6.79
C LEU A 21 0.72 2.24 -7.85
N ALA A 22 0.85 3.57 -8.00
CA ALA A 22 1.84 4.13 -8.91
C ALA A 22 3.26 3.74 -8.47
N SER A 23 3.58 3.78 -7.18
CA SER A 23 4.86 3.31 -6.64
C SER A 23 5.12 1.84 -6.98
N ILE A 24 4.15 0.95 -6.73
CA ILE A 24 4.31 -0.47 -7.05
C ILE A 24 4.60 -0.67 -8.55
N LEU A 25 3.80 -0.06 -9.41
CA LEU A 25 3.91 -0.26 -10.86
C LEU A 25 5.13 0.41 -11.49
N LEU A 26 5.59 1.55 -10.95
CA LEU A 26 6.65 2.36 -11.54
C LEU A 26 8.00 2.21 -10.87
N VAL A 27 8.06 1.60 -9.68
CA VAL A 27 9.28 1.45 -8.89
C VAL A 27 9.48 -0.02 -8.52
N ASP A 28 8.56 -0.61 -7.75
CA ASP A 28 8.76 -1.93 -7.13
C ASP A 28 8.79 -3.07 -8.15
N LEU A 29 7.89 -3.05 -9.15
CA LEU A 29 7.78 -4.11 -10.17
C LEU A 29 8.68 -3.92 -11.39
N VAL A 30 9.36 -2.79 -11.52
CA VAL A 30 10.26 -2.54 -12.66
C VAL A 30 11.30 -3.66 -12.88
N PRO A 31 11.94 -4.23 -11.84
CA PRO A 31 12.85 -5.38 -12.00
C PRO A 31 12.21 -6.62 -12.63
N LEU A 32 10.90 -6.77 -12.49
CA LEU A 32 10.15 -7.94 -12.97
C LEU A 32 9.55 -7.72 -14.36
N TYR A 33 9.61 -6.52 -14.90
CA TYR A 33 9.18 -6.27 -16.27
C TYR A 33 10.18 -6.85 -17.27
N PRO A 34 9.69 -7.42 -18.40
CA PRO A 34 10.56 -7.90 -19.47
C PRO A 34 11.55 -6.82 -19.90
N GLU A 35 12.83 -7.19 -20.05
CA GLU A 35 13.88 -6.25 -20.45
C GLU A 35 13.55 -5.52 -21.76
N SER A 36 12.82 -6.19 -22.66
CA SER A 36 12.35 -5.60 -23.92
C SER A 36 11.52 -4.32 -23.73
N TYR A 37 10.87 -4.12 -22.58
CA TYR A 37 10.07 -2.94 -22.29
C TYR A 37 10.92 -1.71 -21.94
N TRP A 38 12.09 -1.87 -21.33
CA TRP A 38 12.89 -0.72 -20.88
C TRP A 38 14.28 -0.63 -21.51
N ALA A 39 14.87 -1.75 -21.96
CA ALA A 39 16.17 -1.78 -22.61
C ALA A 39 16.13 -1.24 -24.05
N ASN A 40 15.02 -1.44 -24.77
CA ASN A 40 14.86 -0.95 -26.13
C ASN A 40 14.69 0.59 -26.14
N PRO A 41 15.58 1.36 -26.80
CA PRO A 41 15.46 2.81 -26.89
C PRO A 41 14.18 3.33 -27.54
N LYS A 42 13.50 2.50 -28.34
CA LYS A 42 12.24 2.85 -29.02
C LYS A 42 10.99 2.45 -28.23
N SER A 43 11.14 1.82 -27.07
CA SER A 43 9.99 1.41 -26.26
C SER A 43 9.34 2.62 -25.59
N ILE A 44 8.00 2.65 -25.58
CA ILE A 44 7.23 3.66 -24.84
C ILE A 44 7.47 3.58 -23.32
N PHE A 45 7.90 2.43 -22.82
CA PHE A 45 8.18 2.21 -21.39
C PHE A 45 9.63 2.52 -20.99
N ARG A 46 10.43 3.12 -21.88
CA ARG A 46 11.81 3.54 -21.58
C ARG A 46 11.90 4.48 -20.38
N PHE A 47 10.85 5.27 -20.12
CA PHE A 47 10.81 6.16 -18.95
C PHE A 47 10.91 5.41 -17.60
N LEU A 48 10.56 4.11 -17.54
CA LEU A 48 10.70 3.30 -16.33
C LEU A 48 12.17 3.16 -15.91
N LEU A 49 13.08 3.03 -16.89
CA LEU A 49 14.51 3.02 -16.63
C LEU A 49 14.96 4.37 -16.06
N TRP A 50 14.48 5.47 -16.62
CA TRP A 50 14.80 6.81 -16.13
C TRP A 50 14.29 7.03 -14.69
N ILE A 51 13.05 6.63 -14.37
CA ILE A 51 12.50 6.70 -13.01
C ILE A 51 13.39 5.90 -12.05
N ARG A 52 13.77 4.68 -12.45
CA ARG A 52 14.62 3.81 -11.62
C ARG A 52 16.01 4.41 -11.39
N GLU A 53 16.67 4.87 -12.44
CA GLU A 53 17.99 5.51 -12.36
C GLU A 53 17.94 6.77 -11.48
N TYR A 54 16.90 7.59 -11.66
CA TYR A 54 16.66 8.76 -10.81
C TYR A 54 16.45 8.37 -9.34
N TYR A 55 15.64 7.34 -9.08
CA TYR A 55 15.37 6.86 -7.73
C TYR A 55 16.65 6.35 -7.04
N ILE A 56 17.42 5.51 -7.73
CA ILE A 56 18.70 5.00 -7.20
C ILE A 56 19.68 6.14 -6.95
N ALA A 57 19.80 7.09 -7.88
CA ALA A 57 20.69 8.24 -7.73
C ALA A 57 20.26 9.18 -6.59
N THR A 58 18.96 9.29 -6.32
CA THR A 58 18.42 10.20 -5.30
C THR A 58 18.46 9.58 -3.90
N PHE A 59 18.07 8.32 -3.78
CA PHE A 59 17.84 7.68 -2.48
C PHE A 59 18.92 6.64 -2.10
N ASN A 60 19.67 6.11 -3.07
CA ASN A 60 20.67 5.05 -2.84
C ASN A 60 20.10 3.80 -2.13
N ASP A 61 18.84 3.46 -2.40
CA ASP A 61 18.12 2.36 -1.74
C ASP A 61 18.73 0.98 -2.07
N PRO A 62 19.15 0.19 -1.07
CA PRO A 62 19.81 -1.09 -1.30
C PRO A 62 18.93 -2.10 -2.03
N PHE A 63 17.61 -2.07 -1.83
CA PHE A 63 16.70 -3.03 -2.47
C PHE A 63 16.59 -2.84 -3.99
N PHE A 64 16.97 -1.67 -4.50
CA PHE A 64 16.86 -1.35 -5.92
C PHE A 64 18.20 -1.35 -6.65
N LYS A 65 19.33 -1.42 -5.93
CA LYS A 65 20.69 -1.48 -6.51
C LYS A 65 21.07 -2.84 -7.05
N VAL A 66 20.53 -3.90 -6.46
CA VAL A 66 20.88 -5.28 -6.81
C VAL A 66 19.77 -5.94 -7.61
N ALA A 67 20.09 -7.02 -8.30
CA ALA A 67 19.11 -7.82 -9.03
C ALA A 67 18.08 -8.43 -8.06
N HIS A 68 16.81 -8.47 -8.45
CA HIS A 68 15.72 -8.93 -7.58
C HIS A 68 15.96 -10.35 -7.04
N ASP A 69 16.54 -11.24 -7.84
CA ASP A 69 16.84 -12.62 -7.42
C ASP A 69 17.82 -12.71 -6.24
N THR A 70 18.69 -11.72 -6.09
CA THR A 70 19.70 -11.64 -5.02
C THR A 70 19.14 -11.04 -3.72
N LEU A 71 17.92 -10.51 -3.75
CA LEU A 71 17.29 -9.90 -2.59
C LEU A 71 16.90 -10.96 -1.54
N PRO A 72 16.76 -10.55 -0.27
CA PRO A 72 16.32 -11.45 0.79
C PRO A 72 15.00 -12.17 0.43
N PRO A 73 14.82 -13.44 0.83
CA PRO A 73 13.61 -14.19 0.51
C PRO A 73 12.30 -13.52 0.96
N TRP A 74 12.32 -12.81 2.09
CA TRP A 74 11.18 -12.07 2.60
C TRP A 74 10.79 -10.89 1.68
N TYR A 75 11.77 -10.19 1.11
CA TYR A 75 11.52 -9.05 0.21
C TYR A 75 10.90 -9.55 -1.09
N LYS A 76 11.46 -10.63 -1.65
CA LYS A 76 10.89 -11.29 -2.83
C LYS A 76 9.44 -11.72 -2.59
N LEU A 77 9.16 -12.32 -1.43
CA LEU A 77 7.78 -12.66 -1.05
C LEU A 77 6.88 -11.43 -1.04
N PHE A 78 7.32 -10.30 -0.47
CA PHE A 78 6.52 -9.08 -0.44
C PHE A 78 6.24 -8.52 -1.84
N THR A 79 7.21 -8.54 -2.75
CA THR A 79 6.97 -8.20 -4.17
C THR A 79 5.91 -9.10 -4.81
N TYR A 80 5.91 -10.40 -4.51
CA TYR A 80 4.86 -11.29 -5.02
C TYR A 80 3.49 -11.04 -4.35
N LEU A 81 3.47 -10.66 -3.08
CA LEU A 81 2.23 -10.25 -2.40
C LEU A 81 1.69 -8.92 -2.95
N GLU A 82 2.55 -8.00 -3.39
CA GLU A 82 2.15 -6.79 -4.11
C GLU A 82 1.40 -7.14 -5.39
N ILE A 83 1.97 -8.04 -6.20
CA ILE A 83 1.36 -8.51 -7.45
C ILE A 83 0.03 -9.25 -7.19
N ALA A 84 0.04 -10.20 -6.25
CA ALA A 84 -1.09 -11.11 -6.06
C ALA A 84 -2.24 -10.51 -5.26
N ILE A 85 -1.95 -9.57 -4.35
CA ILE A 85 -2.93 -9.04 -3.39
C ILE A 85 -3.07 -7.54 -3.52
N GLN A 86 -1.99 -6.78 -3.36
CA GLN A 86 -2.08 -5.32 -3.24
C GLN A 86 -2.55 -4.65 -4.53
N ILE A 87 -2.05 -5.08 -5.69
CA ILE A 87 -2.44 -4.51 -6.98
C ILE A 87 -3.91 -4.79 -7.28
N PRO A 88 -4.40 -6.05 -7.30
CA PRO A 88 -5.81 -6.34 -7.55
C PRO A 88 -6.73 -5.60 -6.57
N MET A 89 -6.36 -5.59 -5.29
CA MET A 89 -7.15 -4.94 -4.25
C MET A 89 -7.15 -3.42 -4.40
N SER A 90 -6.04 -2.79 -4.81
CA SER A 90 -5.96 -1.35 -5.10
C SER A 90 -6.88 -0.96 -6.25
N PHE A 91 -6.92 -1.75 -7.33
CA PHE A 91 -7.85 -1.51 -8.44
C PHE A 91 -9.30 -1.63 -8.00
N TRP A 92 -9.63 -2.67 -7.24
CA TRP A 92 -10.99 -2.87 -6.72
C TRP A 92 -11.44 -1.78 -5.75
N ILE A 93 -10.59 -1.39 -4.78
CA ILE A 93 -10.85 -0.30 -3.84
C ILE A 93 -11.11 1.01 -4.60
N ARG A 94 -10.33 1.32 -5.63
CA ARG A 94 -10.55 2.53 -6.43
C ARG A 94 -11.84 2.49 -7.25
N ALA A 95 -12.17 1.34 -7.84
CA ALA A 95 -13.43 1.18 -8.55
C ALA A 95 -14.63 1.43 -7.62
N GLN A 96 -14.57 0.92 -6.38
CA GLN A 96 -15.59 1.15 -5.36
C GLN A 96 -15.61 2.60 -4.85
N CYS A 97 -14.46 3.25 -4.67
CA CYS A 97 -14.39 4.65 -4.23
C CYS A 97 -14.88 5.65 -5.29
N GLY A 98 -14.73 5.32 -6.58
CA GLY A 98 -15.10 6.18 -7.71
C GLY A 98 -16.61 6.37 -7.89
N ASP A 99 -17.42 5.43 -7.41
CA ASP A 99 -18.89 5.56 -7.47
C ASP A 99 -19.37 6.58 -6.41
N SER A 100 -19.70 7.79 -6.86
CA SER A 100 -19.80 8.98 -6.02
C SER A 100 -21.03 9.05 -5.13
N LYS A 101 -21.97 8.11 -5.25
CA LYS A 101 -23.34 8.24 -4.72
C LYS A 101 -23.58 7.53 -3.39
N GLU A 102 -22.74 6.57 -3.04
CA GLU A 102 -22.86 5.78 -1.82
C GLU A 102 -21.50 5.80 -1.10
N GLY A 103 -21.47 5.96 0.23
CA GLY A 103 -20.19 5.83 0.93
C GLY A 103 -19.86 4.37 1.24
N THR A 104 -19.16 4.11 2.35
CA THR A 104 -18.51 2.81 2.51
C THR A 104 -19.52 1.67 2.71
N THR A 105 -19.19 0.47 2.20
CA THR A 105 -19.95 -0.78 2.40
C THR A 105 -19.20 -1.71 3.36
N PRO A 106 -19.86 -2.67 4.03
CA PRO A 106 -19.17 -3.59 4.96
C PRO A 106 -18.04 -4.39 4.29
N GLY A 107 -18.27 -4.86 3.05
CA GLY A 107 -17.24 -5.58 2.30
C GLY A 107 -16.05 -4.69 1.92
N PHE A 108 -16.31 -3.44 1.56
CA PHE A 108 -15.26 -2.45 1.33
C PHE A 108 -14.44 -2.18 2.59
N GLU A 109 -15.10 -1.96 3.73
CA GLU A 109 -14.45 -1.70 5.01
C GLU A 109 -13.57 -2.89 5.44
N LEU A 110 -14.08 -4.12 5.33
CA LEU A 110 -13.31 -5.33 5.65
C LEU A 110 -12.08 -5.51 4.76
N ALA A 111 -12.25 -5.42 3.44
CA ALA A 111 -11.14 -5.54 2.50
C ALA A 111 -10.09 -4.44 2.71
N SER A 112 -10.54 -3.23 3.06
CA SER A 112 -9.68 -2.09 3.39
C SER A 112 -8.83 -2.33 4.64
N VAL A 113 -9.38 -2.98 5.68
CA VAL A 113 -8.62 -3.37 6.87
C VAL A 113 -7.54 -4.37 6.50
N ALA A 114 -7.88 -5.43 5.76
CA ALA A 114 -6.93 -6.46 5.35
C ALA A 114 -5.80 -5.85 4.49
N TYR A 115 -6.18 -5.00 3.53
CA TYR A 115 -5.25 -4.26 2.68
C TYR A 115 -4.26 -3.43 3.48
N GLY A 116 -4.77 -2.52 4.32
CA GLY A 116 -3.91 -1.52 4.95
C GLY A 116 -3.01 -2.14 6.03
N VAL A 117 -3.46 -3.18 6.73
CA VAL A 117 -2.60 -3.95 7.64
C VAL A 117 -1.50 -4.65 6.87
N GLN A 118 -1.81 -5.27 5.72
CA GLN A 118 -0.81 -5.99 4.93
C GLN A 118 0.24 -5.04 4.34
N VAL A 119 -0.16 -3.90 3.75
CA VAL A 119 0.77 -2.86 3.27
C VAL A 119 1.63 -2.30 4.40
N ALA A 120 1.02 -1.98 5.55
CA ALA A 120 1.74 -1.46 6.69
C ALA A 120 2.77 -2.47 7.22
N LEU A 121 2.42 -3.76 7.28
CA LEU A 121 3.30 -4.81 7.78
C LEU A 121 4.48 -5.06 6.84
N THR A 122 4.25 -5.20 5.52
CA THR A 122 5.34 -5.42 4.56
C THR A 122 6.32 -4.24 4.58
N THR A 123 5.80 -3.02 4.63
CA THR A 123 6.63 -1.80 4.70
C THR A 123 7.34 -1.67 6.05
N LEU A 124 6.71 -2.05 7.16
CA LEU A 124 7.32 -2.00 8.49
C LEU A 124 8.53 -2.93 8.59
N VAL A 125 8.50 -4.07 7.90
CA VAL A 125 9.67 -4.96 7.83
C VAL A 125 10.82 -4.26 7.09
N CYS A 126 10.55 -3.52 6.00
CA CYS A 126 11.58 -2.69 5.36
C CYS A 126 12.11 -1.60 6.30
N VAL A 127 11.25 -0.92 7.06
CA VAL A 127 11.65 0.07 8.08
C VAL A 127 12.55 -0.58 9.14
N TRP A 128 12.21 -1.79 9.57
CA TRP A 128 12.99 -2.53 10.55
C TRP A 128 14.37 -2.91 9.99
N ASP A 129 14.44 -3.31 8.73
CA ASP A 129 15.68 -3.68 8.03
C ASP A 129 16.68 -2.50 7.95
N VAL A 130 16.20 -1.25 7.82
CA VAL A 130 17.04 -0.04 7.79
C VAL A 130 18.01 0.06 8.98
N ALA A 131 17.59 -0.43 10.15
CA ALA A 131 18.44 -0.42 11.34
C ALA A 131 19.74 -1.24 11.14
N TYR A 132 19.68 -2.28 10.31
CA TYR A 132 20.76 -3.25 10.07
C TYR A 132 21.62 -2.94 8.84
N TRP A 133 21.31 -1.87 8.09
CA TRP A 133 22.12 -1.47 6.93
C TRP A 133 23.54 -1.06 7.34
N ASP A 134 24.50 -1.27 6.45
CA ASP A 134 25.91 -0.96 6.70
C ASP A 134 26.10 0.51 7.08
N PRO A 135 26.58 0.84 8.30
CA PRO A 135 26.79 2.22 8.71
C PRO A 135 27.90 2.95 7.94
N VAL A 136 28.76 2.23 7.22
CA VAL A 136 29.78 2.82 6.34
C VAL A 136 29.13 3.37 5.06
N GLU A 137 28.14 2.65 4.52
CA GLU A 137 27.43 3.05 3.30
C GLU A 137 26.22 3.98 3.59
N TYR A 138 25.60 3.83 4.76
CA TYR A 138 24.38 4.55 5.15
C TYR A 138 24.55 5.28 6.47
N SER A 139 24.60 6.61 6.41
CA SER A 139 24.69 7.46 7.59
C SER A 139 23.40 7.42 8.42
N VAL A 140 23.47 7.90 9.66
CA VAL A 140 22.29 8.04 10.52
C VAL A 140 21.21 8.94 9.87
N GLN A 141 21.64 9.96 9.13
CA GLN A 141 20.73 10.86 8.42
C GLN A 141 20.02 10.14 7.27
N ASP A 142 20.74 9.31 6.50
CA ASP A 142 20.15 8.51 5.42
C ASP A 142 19.11 7.54 5.98
N LYS A 143 19.48 6.79 7.02
CA LYS A 143 18.57 5.87 7.72
C LYS A 143 17.32 6.59 8.23
N SER A 144 17.47 7.80 8.77
CA SER A 144 16.35 8.61 9.25
C SER A 144 15.45 9.07 8.10
N MET A 145 16.01 9.43 6.94
CA MET A 145 15.24 9.77 5.74
C MET A 145 14.44 8.56 5.25
N PHE A 146 15.01 7.35 5.23
CA PHE A 146 14.28 6.14 4.87
C PHE A 146 13.15 5.82 5.84
N VAL A 147 13.42 5.87 7.16
CA VAL A 147 12.44 5.54 8.19
C VAL A 147 11.28 6.54 8.21
N PHE A 148 11.55 7.84 8.20
CA PHE A 148 10.53 8.87 8.43
C PHE A 148 10.02 9.53 7.15
N GLY A 149 10.85 9.63 6.12
CA GLY A 149 10.51 10.27 4.86
C GLY A 149 9.95 9.29 3.84
N LEU A 150 10.70 8.23 3.53
CA LEU A 150 10.36 7.34 2.44
C LEU A 150 9.36 6.25 2.85
N TYR A 151 9.68 5.41 3.83
CA TYR A 151 8.87 4.25 4.22
C TYR A 151 7.82 4.57 5.27
N GLY A 152 8.11 5.47 6.21
CA GLY A 152 7.23 5.84 7.32
C GLY A 152 5.79 6.20 6.91
N PRO A 153 5.59 7.05 5.89
CA PRO A 153 4.24 7.37 5.40
C PRO A 153 3.47 6.14 4.90
N PHE A 154 4.16 5.18 4.27
CA PHE A 154 3.57 3.92 3.78
C PHE A 154 3.31 2.90 4.90
N VAL A 155 3.80 3.13 6.12
CA VAL A 155 3.36 2.40 7.33
C VAL A 155 2.17 3.10 7.98
N LEU A 156 2.31 4.40 8.25
CA LEU A 156 1.37 5.14 9.08
C LEU A 156 0.01 5.35 8.40
N ILE A 157 0.00 5.75 7.12
CA ILE A 157 -1.25 6.06 6.42
C ILE A 157 -2.12 4.81 6.23
N PRO A 158 -1.58 3.65 5.77
CA PRO A 158 -2.36 2.41 5.68
C PRO A 158 -2.85 1.90 7.03
N LEU A 159 -2.08 2.07 8.09
CA LEU A 159 -2.50 1.68 9.44
C LEU A 159 -3.66 2.56 9.95
N ILE A 160 -3.55 3.88 9.80
CA ILE A 160 -4.63 4.82 10.15
C ILE A 160 -5.89 4.51 9.35
N PHE A 161 -5.75 4.25 8.05
CA PHE A 161 -6.85 3.84 7.19
C PHE A 161 -7.52 2.54 7.67
N SER A 162 -6.72 1.52 8.01
CA SER A 162 -7.22 0.24 8.52
C SER A 162 -8.00 0.42 9.81
N VAL A 163 -7.47 1.21 10.76
CA VAL A 163 -8.17 1.50 12.01
C VAL A 163 -9.48 2.25 11.76
N ASP A 164 -9.51 3.20 10.84
CA ASP A 164 -10.73 3.91 10.49
C ASP A 164 -11.81 2.98 9.92
N MET A 165 -11.44 2.17 8.92
CA MET A 165 -12.37 1.23 8.28
C MET A 165 -12.83 0.14 9.26
N GLY A 166 -11.94 -0.33 10.14
CA GLY A 166 -12.27 -1.28 11.18
C GLY A 166 -13.27 -0.73 12.20
N ARG A 167 -13.13 0.54 12.61
CA ARG A 167 -14.10 1.20 13.50
C ARG A 167 -15.47 1.36 12.86
N ARG A 168 -15.52 1.72 11.57
CA ARG A 168 -16.79 1.79 10.82
C ARG A 168 -17.45 0.42 10.73
N LEU A 169 -16.68 -0.62 10.42
CA LEU A 169 -17.18 -1.98 10.34
C LEU A 169 -17.72 -2.48 11.68
N LEU A 170 -16.99 -2.23 12.77
CA LEU A 170 -17.43 -2.61 14.11
C LEU A 170 -18.74 -1.91 14.50
N GLY A 171 -18.86 -0.61 14.26
CA GLY A 171 -20.09 0.14 14.55
C GLY A 171 -21.31 -0.39 13.77
N ARG A 172 -21.10 -0.98 12.58
CA ARG A 172 -22.18 -1.65 11.83
C ARG A 172 -22.59 -2.98 12.44
N ILE A 173 -21.61 -3.77 12.90
CA ILE A 173 -21.86 -5.05 13.58
C ILE A 173 -22.66 -4.79 14.84
N GLU A 174 -22.23 -3.83 15.67
CA GLU A 174 -22.92 -3.43 16.91
C GLU A 174 -24.36 -2.98 16.64
N ALA A 175 -24.59 -2.17 15.59
CA ALA A 175 -25.94 -1.73 15.22
C ALA A 175 -26.84 -2.89 14.74
N ALA A 176 -26.26 -3.86 14.01
CA ALA A 176 -26.99 -5.03 13.55
C ALA A 176 -27.37 -5.97 14.71
N GLU A 177 -26.47 -6.15 15.67
CA GLU A 177 -26.73 -6.91 16.90
C GLU A 177 -27.83 -6.25 17.73
N ALA A 178 -27.76 -4.93 17.95
CA ALA A 178 -28.80 -4.19 18.69
C ALA A 178 -30.20 -4.34 18.05
N THR A 179 -30.27 -4.26 16.72
CA THR A 179 -31.53 -4.44 15.98
C THR A 179 -32.08 -5.87 16.15
N THR A 180 -31.20 -6.87 16.12
CA THR A 180 -31.56 -8.28 16.31
C THR A 180 -32.09 -8.55 17.73
N GLU A 181 -31.48 -7.95 18.75
CA GLU A 181 -31.92 -8.07 20.14
C GLU A 181 -33.29 -7.41 20.40
N VAL A 182 -33.58 -6.27 19.75
CA VAL A 182 -34.91 -5.65 19.80
C VAL A 182 -35.96 -6.53 19.14
N ALA A 183 -35.66 -7.12 17.99
CA ALA A 183 -36.57 -8.03 17.29
C ALA A 183 -36.92 -9.26 18.16
N LYS A 184 -35.92 -9.87 18.82
CA LYS A 184 -36.14 -11.00 19.75
C LYS A 184 -37.02 -10.63 20.95
N LYS A 185 -36.93 -9.40 21.47
CA LYS A 185 -37.75 -8.94 22.61
C LYS A 185 -39.20 -8.61 22.24
N THR A 186 -39.49 -8.45 20.94
CA THR A 186 -40.81 -8.05 20.44
C THR A 186 -41.62 -9.27 19.95
N GLN A 187 -41.03 -10.47 19.95
CA GLN A 187 -41.63 -11.74 19.60
C GLN A 187 -41.96 -12.55 20.87
#